data_AF-A0A3N4IKU8-F1
#
_entry.id   AF-A0A3N4IKU8-F1
#
_cell.length_a   1.000
_cell.length_b   1.000
_cell.length_c   1.000
_cell.angle_alpha   90.00
_cell.angle_beta   90.00
_cell.angle_gamma   90.00
#
_symmetry.space_group_name_H-M   'P 1'
#
loop_
_entity.id
_entity.type
_entity.pdbx_description
1 polymer ?
#
loop_
_entity_poly.entity_id
_entity_poly.type
_entity_poly.pdbx_seq_one_letter_code
_entity_poly.pdbx_strand_id
1 'polypeptide(L)'
;MTPFPNAFPPELILEIANYLSFPTLLKLANSNQPHRRLLRKQLLQRWGREYRDLCIMERACHIGSVPAWRQQLGEDGLIVGKPEWKPFHYPSDSNNEGPIVWFFGHWLIWFLVNGVDEDLEENLGVALEGPKNGILAINLLRDLMDLHAATGYWQRKIWHRSGILGREYSRILRSESLDPACKDREDRLLKALIAIARAMMAGEEDCLVASMREEIWPDILQGRVRGRFLQVLKDCGLVEGKIPFDELERFDKSGKYVDRMNLLCSLIPAFPSYLNTRFTYRVSSISSRVPMDAATYVAYLAYEWLLDSQFAHEDDDEHAPFRKEWRLHVGETLTRLTMHGASLERALRFCIVDKFPRDYEYHYLERLERGNWEVVLLLLAAGVDPNAINPPEDEEEETLMWTPLHICVPTGYDKKLFYAFLDAGYDGIEVRNEEGLTPVEHLVYSILDETETPGSQHDEWLSEYLHMLEALVARRPECLEQLEWINILHLVQKERESGRNEELVRIVDEAEKKRSERTGTEPGLAGIMHLMEEVDAMQAQGGVGQDTEEIPEVDEEAEGTESSKESEESSL
;
A
#
# COMPACT_ATOMS: atom_id res chain seq x y z
N MET A 1 -22.22 30.91 -36.32
CA MET A 1 -21.31 32.03 -36.03
C MET A 1 -20.77 32.54 -37.35
N THR A 2 -20.89 33.83 -37.62
CA THR A 2 -20.26 34.48 -38.79
C THR A 2 -18.74 34.38 -38.62
N PRO A 3 -17.98 33.91 -39.63
CA PRO A 3 -16.53 33.82 -39.52
C PRO A 3 -15.95 35.22 -39.28
N PHE A 4 -14.98 35.31 -38.37
CA PHE A 4 -14.26 36.56 -38.12
C PHE A 4 -13.56 36.96 -39.43
N PRO A 5 -13.66 38.22 -39.90
CA PRO A 5 -13.09 38.62 -41.18
C PRO A 5 -11.59 38.34 -41.23
N ASN A 6 -11.10 37.68 -42.28
CA ASN A 6 -9.66 37.42 -42.49
C ASN A 6 -8.83 38.71 -42.74
N ALA A 7 -9.46 39.88 -42.77
CA ALA A 7 -8.87 41.16 -43.16
C ALA A 7 -8.40 42.01 -41.97
N PHE A 8 -8.48 41.52 -40.73
CA PHE A 8 -7.94 42.25 -39.59
C PHE A 8 -6.40 42.21 -39.59
N PRO A 9 -5.72 43.34 -39.37
CA PRO A 9 -4.28 43.37 -39.11
C PRO A 9 -3.90 42.40 -37.99
N PRO A 10 -2.84 41.57 -38.15
CA PRO A 10 -2.38 40.65 -37.11
C PRO A 10 -2.17 41.31 -35.75
N GLU A 11 -1.72 42.56 -35.74
CA GLU A 11 -1.46 43.35 -34.54
C GLU A 11 -2.76 43.61 -33.75
N LEU A 12 -3.86 43.94 -34.45
CA LEU A 12 -5.16 44.12 -33.80
C LEU A 12 -5.73 42.81 -33.28
N ILE A 13 -5.48 41.69 -33.98
CA ILE A 13 -5.91 40.37 -33.53
C ILE A 13 -5.16 39.97 -32.25
N LEU A 14 -3.84 40.19 -32.21
CA LEU A 14 -3.01 39.94 -31.02
C LEU A 14 -3.41 40.84 -29.85
N GLU A 15 -3.75 42.10 -30.12
CA GLU A 15 -4.21 43.04 -29.09
C GLU A 15 -5.57 42.60 -28.52
N ILE A 16 -6.55 42.28 -29.38
CA ILE A 16 -7.86 41.76 -28.96
C ILE A 16 -7.67 40.51 -28.10
N ALA A 17 -6.81 39.59 -28.54
CA ALA A 17 -6.54 38.34 -27.85
C ALA A 17 -6.07 38.49 -26.41
N ASN A 18 -5.34 39.55 -26.07
CA ASN A 18 -4.90 39.83 -24.69
C ASN A 18 -6.07 40.08 -23.73
N TYR A 19 -7.22 40.51 -24.25
CA TYR A 19 -8.43 40.80 -23.47
C TYR A 19 -9.46 39.66 -23.48
N LEU A 20 -9.23 38.61 -24.25
CA LEU A 20 -10.16 37.49 -24.36
C LEU A 20 -9.96 36.50 -23.20
N SER A 21 -11.07 36.00 -22.65
CA SER A 21 -11.05 34.80 -21.83
C SER A 21 -10.56 33.61 -22.65
N PHE A 22 -9.97 32.61 -21.99
CA PHE A 22 -9.46 31.43 -22.68
C PHE A 22 -10.49 30.77 -23.63
N PRO A 23 -11.75 30.52 -23.23
CA PRO A 23 -12.75 29.93 -24.15
C PRO A 23 -13.02 30.81 -25.39
N THR A 24 -12.97 32.13 -25.24
CA THR A 24 -13.21 33.08 -26.33
C THR A 24 -12.01 33.16 -27.26
N LEU A 25 -10.80 33.18 -26.68
CA LEU A 25 -9.55 33.13 -27.43
C LEU A 25 -9.44 31.85 -28.25
N LEU A 26 -9.81 30.70 -27.67
CA LEU A 26 -9.85 29.42 -28.35
C LEU A 26 -10.82 29.43 -29.54
N LYS A 27 -12.02 29.98 -29.36
CA LYS A 27 -12.99 30.14 -30.46
C LYS A 27 -12.45 31.03 -31.57
N LEU A 28 -11.80 32.15 -31.21
CA LEU A 28 -11.16 33.05 -32.18
C LEU A 28 -10.04 32.34 -32.94
N ALA A 29 -9.14 31.66 -32.25
CA ALA A 29 -8.06 30.89 -32.88
C ALA A 29 -8.57 29.76 -33.78
N ASN A 30 -9.70 29.14 -33.44
CA ASN A 30 -10.32 28.09 -34.24
C ASN A 30 -11.20 28.58 -35.38
N SER A 31 -11.36 29.90 -35.54
CA SER A 31 -12.14 30.45 -36.65
C SER A 31 -11.49 30.20 -38.02
N ASN A 32 -10.15 30.14 -38.09
CA ASN A 32 -9.39 29.76 -39.29
C ASN A 32 -7.94 29.34 -38.94
N GLN A 33 -7.22 28.74 -39.89
CA GLN A 33 -5.84 28.27 -39.68
C GLN A 33 -4.82 29.41 -39.44
N PRO A 34 -4.85 30.55 -40.16
CA PRO A 34 -3.97 31.70 -39.87
C PRO A 34 -4.10 32.24 -38.45
N HIS A 35 -5.33 32.42 -37.94
CA HIS A 35 -5.59 32.85 -36.57
C HIS A 35 -5.05 31.84 -35.56
N ARG A 36 -5.22 30.54 -35.82
CA ARG A 36 -4.62 29.50 -34.95
C ARG A 36 -3.11 29.63 -34.85
N ARG A 37 -2.43 29.89 -35.98
CA ARG A 37 -0.97 30.10 -35.99
C ARG A 37 -0.59 31.37 -35.24
N LEU A 38 -1.23 32.49 -35.58
CA LEU A 38 -0.97 33.80 -35.00
C LEU A 38 -1.20 33.82 -33.48
N LEU A 39 -2.30 33.24 -33.01
CA LEU A 39 -2.73 33.28 -31.62
C LEU A 39 -2.15 32.14 -30.77
N ARG A 40 -1.35 31.24 -31.33
CA ARG A 40 -0.92 30.02 -30.63
C ARG A 40 -0.16 30.33 -29.34
N LYS A 41 0.83 31.21 -29.41
CA LYS A 41 1.64 31.57 -28.23
C LYS A 41 0.75 32.12 -27.11
N GLN A 42 -0.13 33.08 -27.43
CA GLN A 42 -1.06 33.68 -26.48
C GLN A 42 -2.05 32.65 -25.90
N LEU A 43 -2.55 31.73 -26.74
CA LEU A 43 -3.39 30.62 -26.30
C LEU A 43 -2.68 29.71 -25.31
N LEU A 44 -1.45 29.30 -25.63
CA LEU A 44 -0.66 28.40 -24.79
C LEU A 44 -0.28 29.07 -23.47
N GLN A 45 0.14 30.34 -23.50
CA GLN A 45 0.41 31.10 -22.27
C GLN A 45 -0.84 31.31 -21.41
N ARG A 46 -1.97 31.63 -22.04
CA ARG A 46 -3.24 31.81 -21.33
C ARG A 46 -3.72 30.50 -20.72
N TRP A 47 -3.68 29.42 -21.50
CA TRP A 47 -4.00 28.08 -21.02
C TRP A 47 -3.08 27.65 -19.88
N GLY A 48 -1.77 27.83 -20.03
CA GLY A 48 -0.76 27.48 -19.03
C GLY A 48 -0.97 28.16 -17.69
N ARG A 49 -1.29 29.45 -17.74
CA ARG A 49 -1.65 30.23 -16.54
C ARG A 49 -2.88 29.65 -15.86
N GLU A 50 -3.98 29.46 -16.60
CA GLU A 50 -5.20 28.92 -16.01
C GLU A 50 -5.01 27.49 -15.48
N TYR A 51 -4.24 26.65 -16.18
CA TYR A 51 -3.90 25.29 -15.73
C TYR A 51 -3.08 25.30 -14.44
N ARG A 52 -2.10 26.20 -14.33
CA ARG A 52 -1.31 26.40 -13.10
C ARG A 52 -2.20 26.81 -11.94
N ASP A 53 -3.06 27.81 -12.12
CA ASP A 53 -3.96 28.31 -11.08
C ASP A 53 -4.88 27.21 -10.53
N LEU A 54 -5.13 26.17 -11.33
CA LEU A 54 -5.97 25.03 -10.94
C LEU A 54 -5.21 23.90 -10.27
N CYS A 55 -3.98 23.64 -10.71
CA CYS A 55 -3.15 22.63 -10.09
C CYS A 55 -2.59 23.13 -8.74
N ILE A 56 -2.44 24.45 -8.57
CA ILE A 56 -2.01 25.05 -7.31
C ILE A 56 -3.21 25.14 -6.36
N MET A 57 -3.06 24.56 -5.17
CA MET A 57 -4.09 24.40 -4.15
C MET A 57 -3.57 24.77 -2.76
N GLU A 58 -4.44 25.29 -1.89
CA GLU A 58 -4.11 25.48 -0.47
C GLU A 58 -4.03 24.12 0.27
N ARG A 59 -3.01 23.94 1.13
CA ARG A 59 -2.67 22.69 1.84
C ARG A 59 -3.78 22.17 2.74
N ALA A 60 -4.61 23.06 3.29
CA ALA A 60 -5.66 22.73 4.26
C ALA A 60 -6.75 21.80 3.73
N CYS A 61 -6.84 21.60 2.40
CA CYS A 61 -7.96 20.91 1.81
C CYS A 61 -7.86 19.36 1.76
N HIS A 62 -6.66 18.73 1.80
CA HIS A 62 -6.51 17.30 1.40
C HIS A 62 -5.34 16.52 2.00
N ILE A 63 -5.25 16.43 3.34
CA ILE A 63 -4.10 15.77 4.00
C ILE A 63 -4.01 14.26 3.66
N GLY A 64 -5.13 13.57 3.36
CA GLY A 64 -5.12 12.13 3.14
C GLY A 64 -4.93 11.65 1.69
N SER A 65 -5.18 12.50 0.68
CA SER A 65 -5.28 12.05 -0.73
C SER A 65 -4.07 12.36 -1.61
N VAL A 66 -3.16 13.21 -1.12
CA VAL A 66 -2.01 13.71 -1.89
C VAL A 66 -0.76 12.88 -1.58
N PRO A 67 -0.05 12.34 -2.59
CA PRO A 67 1.27 11.70 -2.43
C PRO A 67 2.23 12.56 -1.59
N ALA A 68 3.03 11.92 -0.73
CA ALA A 68 3.83 12.62 0.27
C ALA A 68 4.82 13.60 -0.38
N TRP A 69 5.48 13.18 -1.47
CA TRP A 69 6.41 14.03 -2.20
C TRP A 69 5.79 15.35 -2.68
N ARG A 70 4.51 15.36 -3.09
CA ARG A 70 3.82 16.59 -3.52
C ARG A 70 3.54 17.53 -2.35
N GLN A 71 3.38 17.00 -1.15
CA GLN A 71 3.17 17.79 0.07
C GLN A 71 4.46 18.49 0.52
N GLN A 72 5.62 17.91 0.18
CA GLN A 72 6.95 18.45 0.49
C GLN A 72 7.34 19.62 -0.43
N LEU A 73 6.83 19.65 -1.66
CA LEU A 73 7.10 20.71 -2.67
C LEU A 73 6.30 22.02 -2.45
N GLY A 74 5.58 22.12 -1.33
CA GLY A 74 4.73 23.26 -1.04
C GLY A 74 5.46 24.38 -0.29
N GLU A 75 5.99 25.34 -1.02
CA GLU A 75 6.26 26.69 -0.47
C GLU A 75 4.93 27.38 -0.12
N ASP A 76 4.91 28.12 0.99
CA ASP A 76 3.76 28.93 1.44
C ASP A 76 2.44 28.18 1.66
N GLY A 77 2.50 26.88 1.96
CA GLY A 77 1.30 26.08 2.18
C GLY A 77 0.49 25.81 0.92
N LEU A 78 1.11 25.86 -0.27
CA LEU A 78 0.48 25.53 -1.54
C LEU A 78 0.97 24.19 -2.10
N ILE A 79 0.05 23.25 -2.35
CA ILE A 79 0.33 21.97 -3.01
C ILE A 79 0.09 22.10 -4.52
N VAL A 80 0.99 21.56 -5.34
CA VAL A 80 0.71 21.32 -6.76
C VAL A 80 0.06 19.95 -6.93
N GLY A 81 -1.26 19.95 -6.86
CA GLY A 81 -2.10 18.78 -6.98
C GLY A 81 -2.59 18.51 -8.39
N LYS A 82 -3.35 17.43 -8.56
CA LYS A 82 -4.20 17.27 -9.73
C LYS A 82 -5.44 18.16 -9.60
N PRO A 83 -5.99 18.71 -10.69
CA PRO A 83 -7.20 19.54 -10.63
C PRO A 83 -8.41 18.86 -9.96
N GLU A 84 -8.51 17.54 -10.09
CA GLU A 84 -9.53 16.71 -9.44
C GLU A 84 -9.43 16.66 -7.91
N TRP A 85 -8.32 17.11 -7.33
CA TRP A 85 -8.14 17.17 -5.90
C TRP A 85 -8.80 18.41 -5.30
N LYS A 86 -9.12 19.49 -6.04
CA LYS A 86 -9.83 20.65 -5.46
C LYS A 86 -11.21 20.22 -4.91
N PRO A 87 -11.49 20.40 -3.61
CA PRO A 87 -12.83 20.13 -3.08
C PRO A 87 -13.71 21.27 -3.57
N PHE A 88 -14.49 20.99 -4.60
CA PHE A 88 -15.41 21.99 -5.11
C PHE A 88 -16.62 22.06 -4.19
N HIS A 89 -16.72 23.13 -3.40
CA HIS A 89 -17.96 23.55 -2.74
C HIS A 89 -18.98 24.05 -3.77
N TYR A 90 -19.32 23.25 -4.78
CA TYR A 90 -20.48 23.54 -5.62
C TYR A 90 -21.69 22.78 -5.08
N PRO A 91 -22.83 23.45 -4.88
CA PRO A 91 -24.07 22.81 -4.46
C PRO A 91 -24.42 21.68 -5.44
N SER A 92 -24.93 20.58 -4.89
CA SER A 92 -25.22 19.28 -5.52
C SER A 92 -26.25 19.30 -6.66
N ASP A 93 -26.50 20.44 -7.30
CA ASP A 93 -27.39 20.53 -8.43
C ASP A 93 -26.76 19.85 -9.66
N SER A 94 -27.24 18.62 -9.84
CA SER A 94 -26.92 17.55 -10.79
C SER A 94 -26.70 17.86 -12.28
N ASN A 95 -26.65 19.13 -12.72
CA ASN A 95 -26.45 19.50 -14.12
C ASN A 95 -25.30 20.48 -14.36
N ASN A 96 -24.63 20.96 -13.31
CA ASN A 96 -23.39 21.68 -13.54
C ASN A 96 -22.27 20.67 -13.79
N GLU A 97 -21.93 20.54 -15.07
CA GLU A 97 -20.64 20.02 -15.53
C GLU A 97 -19.56 20.61 -14.63
N GLY A 98 -19.11 19.86 -13.64
CA GLY A 98 -17.96 20.24 -12.82
C GLY A 98 -16.73 20.47 -13.72
N PRO A 99 -15.54 20.73 -13.17
CA PRO A 99 -14.32 21.05 -13.93
C PRO A 99 -13.71 19.87 -14.71
N ILE A 100 -14.58 19.08 -15.36
CA ILE A 100 -14.43 18.37 -16.63
C ILE A 100 -13.65 19.21 -17.67
N VAL A 101 -13.68 20.54 -17.56
CA VAL A 101 -12.96 21.51 -18.41
C VAL A 101 -11.42 21.34 -18.39
N TRP A 102 -10.81 20.62 -17.44
CA TRP A 102 -9.34 20.50 -17.35
C TRP A 102 -8.75 19.17 -17.77
N PHE A 103 -9.59 18.13 -17.90
CA PHE A 103 -9.30 17.04 -18.83
C PHE A 103 -9.15 17.54 -20.27
N PHE A 104 -9.49 18.80 -20.58
CA PHE A 104 -9.13 19.41 -21.86
C PHE A 104 -7.69 19.91 -21.92
N GLY A 105 -6.92 19.98 -20.82
CA GLY A 105 -5.58 20.55 -20.83
C GLY A 105 -4.64 19.88 -21.83
N HIS A 106 -4.50 18.56 -21.74
CA HIS A 106 -3.75 17.78 -22.72
C HIS A 106 -4.43 17.76 -24.10
N TRP A 107 -5.77 17.69 -24.20
CA TRP A 107 -6.47 17.71 -25.49
C TRP A 107 -6.22 18.99 -26.26
N LEU A 108 -6.22 20.08 -25.52
CA LEU A 108 -6.05 21.40 -26.03
C LEU A 108 -4.59 21.62 -26.41
N ILE A 109 -3.61 21.24 -25.58
CA ILE A 109 -2.20 21.25 -26.00
C ILE A 109 -2.05 20.42 -27.28
N TRP A 110 -2.54 19.19 -27.27
CA TRP A 110 -2.44 18.26 -28.39
C TRP A 110 -3.11 18.84 -29.65
N PHE A 111 -4.29 19.44 -29.54
CA PHE A 111 -5.03 20.04 -30.64
C PHE A 111 -4.41 21.36 -31.14
N LEU A 112 -3.95 22.22 -30.23
CA LEU A 112 -3.28 23.48 -30.54
C LEU A 112 -1.95 23.23 -31.24
N VAL A 113 -1.27 22.14 -30.88
CA VAL A 113 -0.01 21.73 -31.51
C VAL A 113 -0.27 20.95 -32.80
N ASN A 114 -1.29 20.09 -32.88
CA ASN A 114 -1.57 19.24 -34.04
C ASN A 114 -1.76 19.92 -35.40
N GLY A 115 -2.10 21.20 -35.42
CA GLY A 115 -2.45 21.90 -36.65
C GLY A 115 -1.27 22.25 -37.56
N VAL A 116 -0.02 22.15 -37.09
CA VAL A 116 1.18 22.57 -37.83
C VAL A 116 2.41 21.73 -37.45
N ASP A 117 3.30 21.46 -38.40
CA ASP A 117 4.62 20.79 -38.23
C ASP A 117 5.63 21.61 -37.40
N GLU A 118 5.15 22.42 -36.46
CA GLU A 118 5.98 23.30 -35.65
C GLU A 118 6.52 22.60 -34.38
N ASP A 119 7.53 23.21 -33.78
CA ASP A 119 8.30 22.75 -32.62
C ASP A 119 7.39 22.51 -31.40
N LEU A 120 7.14 21.25 -31.07
CA LEU A 120 6.25 20.82 -29.99
C LEU A 120 6.86 21.17 -28.63
N GLU A 121 8.17 21.02 -28.54
CA GLU A 121 8.99 21.28 -27.37
C GLU A 121 8.95 22.78 -27.01
N GLU A 122 9.10 23.66 -28.01
CA GLU A 122 8.94 25.11 -27.84
C GLU A 122 7.52 25.45 -27.34
N ASN A 123 6.49 24.87 -27.99
CA ASN A 123 5.10 25.12 -27.61
C ASN A 123 4.80 24.67 -26.18
N LEU A 124 5.33 23.52 -25.74
CA LEU A 124 5.21 23.07 -24.36
C LEU A 124 5.98 23.96 -23.39
N GLY A 125 7.16 24.43 -23.78
CA GLY A 125 7.93 25.41 -22.99
C GLY A 125 7.15 26.70 -22.75
N VAL A 126 6.46 27.20 -23.78
CA VAL A 126 5.54 28.36 -23.68
C VAL A 126 4.33 28.04 -22.81
N ALA A 127 3.72 26.86 -23.00
CA ALA A 127 2.51 26.46 -22.30
C ALA A 127 2.75 26.23 -20.80
N LEU A 128 3.92 25.72 -20.43
CA LEU A 128 4.28 25.44 -19.05
C LEU A 128 5.21 26.50 -18.46
N GLU A 129 5.38 27.65 -19.13
CA GLU A 129 6.29 28.73 -18.74
C GLU A 129 6.05 29.20 -17.29
N GLY A 130 7.12 29.24 -16.48
CA GLY A 130 7.11 29.76 -15.11
C GLY A 130 7.39 28.69 -14.03
N PRO A 131 7.15 28.99 -12.75
CA PRO A 131 7.51 28.11 -11.65
C PRO A 131 6.72 26.80 -11.68
N LYS A 132 7.34 25.74 -11.15
CA LYS A 132 6.75 24.40 -10.98
C LYS A 132 6.31 23.73 -12.31
N ASN A 133 6.91 24.16 -13.43
CA ASN A 133 6.63 23.63 -14.76
C ASN A 133 6.86 22.10 -14.87
N GLY A 134 7.85 21.57 -14.16
CA GLY A 134 8.11 20.13 -14.10
C GLY A 134 6.96 19.33 -13.47
N ILE A 135 6.40 19.83 -12.36
CA ILE A 135 5.25 19.18 -11.69
C ILE A 135 3.99 19.27 -12.57
N LEU A 136 3.78 20.40 -13.25
CA LEU A 136 2.68 20.55 -14.21
C LEU A 136 2.84 19.58 -15.41
N ALA A 137 4.07 19.38 -15.87
CA ALA A 137 4.37 18.38 -16.91
C ALA A 137 4.07 16.95 -16.41
N ILE A 138 4.40 16.63 -15.15
CA ILE A 138 4.05 15.35 -14.52
C ILE A 138 2.54 15.17 -14.45
N ASN A 139 1.77 16.20 -14.08
CA ASN A 139 0.31 16.11 -14.07
C ASN A 139 -0.24 15.77 -15.46
N LEU A 140 0.23 16.46 -16.51
CA LEU A 140 -0.17 16.14 -17.89
C LEU A 140 0.24 14.73 -18.31
N LEU A 141 1.43 14.29 -17.91
CA LEU A 141 1.93 12.94 -18.17
C LEU A 141 1.03 11.89 -17.52
N ARG A 142 0.62 12.11 -16.27
CA ARG A 142 -0.33 11.26 -15.53
C ARG A 142 -1.71 11.25 -16.19
N ASP A 143 -2.24 12.41 -16.59
CA ASP A 143 -3.53 12.51 -17.26
C ASP A 143 -3.52 11.72 -18.58
N LEU A 144 -2.45 11.83 -19.37
CA LEU A 144 -2.26 11.03 -20.58
C LEU A 144 -2.21 9.54 -20.26
N MET A 145 -1.48 9.14 -19.22
CA MET A 145 -1.39 7.76 -18.79
C MET A 145 -2.76 7.19 -18.37
N ASP A 146 -3.54 7.96 -17.58
CA ASP A 146 -4.89 7.60 -17.15
C ASP A 146 -5.85 7.42 -18.34
N LEU A 147 -5.68 8.20 -19.41
CA LEU A 147 -6.45 8.06 -20.65
C LEU A 147 -6.10 6.81 -21.45
N HIS A 148 -4.82 6.43 -21.46
CA HIS A 148 -4.40 5.14 -22.02
C HIS A 148 -4.97 3.98 -21.19
N ALA A 149 -4.94 4.10 -19.87
CA ALA A 149 -5.45 3.09 -18.94
C ALA A 149 -6.98 2.90 -19.06
N ALA A 150 -7.72 3.96 -19.38
CA ALA A 150 -9.16 4.00 -19.38
C ALA A 150 -9.79 2.94 -20.30
N THR A 151 -10.40 1.93 -19.69
CA THR A 151 -11.18 0.90 -20.39
C THR A 151 -12.51 0.61 -19.69
N GLY A 152 -13.46 0.02 -20.42
CA GLY A 152 -14.76 -0.38 -19.88
C GLY A 152 -15.58 0.78 -19.29
N TYR A 153 -15.97 0.66 -18.02
CA TYR A 153 -16.82 1.62 -17.31
C TYR A 153 -16.16 2.99 -17.09
N TRP A 154 -14.91 3.01 -16.65
CA TRP A 154 -14.15 4.25 -16.42
C TRP A 154 -14.01 5.05 -17.70
N GLN A 155 -13.82 4.34 -18.80
CA GLN A 155 -13.85 4.94 -20.12
C GLN A 155 -15.20 5.61 -20.43
N ARG A 156 -16.35 4.96 -20.17
CA ARG A 156 -17.65 5.61 -20.41
C ARG A 156 -17.78 6.88 -19.56
N LYS A 157 -17.37 6.83 -18.29
CA LYS A 157 -17.38 7.99 -17.41
C LYS A 157 -16.47 9.11 -17.92
N ILE A 158 -15.27 8.78 -18.37
CA ILE A 158 -14.34 9.71 -19.03
C ILE A 158 -14.94 10.23 -20.34
N TRP A 159 -15.62 9.42 -21.15
CA TRP A 159 -16.20 9.79 -22.45
C TRP A 159 -17.45 10.65 -22.38
N HIS A 160 -18.33 10.38 -21.41
CA HIS A 160 -19.48 11.23 -21.14
C HIS A 160 -19.01 12.60 -20.67
N ARG A 161 -17.89 12.66 -19.94
CA ARG A 161 -17.32 13.89 -19.40
C ARG A 161 -16.46 14.63 -20.44
N SER A 162 -15.58 13.96 -21.17
CA SER A 162 -14.61 14.56 -22.13
C SER A 162 -15.20 15.08 -23.44
N GLY A 163 -16.53 15.06 -23.59
CA GLY A 163 -17.22 15.62 -24.75
C GLY A 163 -16.82 14.96 -26.08
N ILE A 164 -16.92 15.73 -27.17
CA ILE A 164 -16.63 15.23 -28.53
C ILE A 164 -15.12 14.96 -28.69
N LEU A 165 -14.26 15.86 -28.21
CA LEU A 165 -12.80 15.78 -28.42
C LEU A 165 -12.15 14.56 -27.78
N GLY A 166 -12.52 14.21 -26.53
CA GLY A 166 -11.98 13.00 -25.89
C GLY A 166 -12.44 11.71 -26.57
N ARG A 167 -13.65 11.71 -27.16
CA ARG A 167 -14.14 10.59 -27.99
C ARG A 167 -13.38 10.50 -29.31
N GLU A 168 -13.12 11.63 -29.97
CA GLU A 168 -12.30 11.69 -31.19
C GLU A 168 -10.91 11.11 -30.93
N TYR A 169 -10.21 11.59 -29.89
CA TYR A 169 -8.88 11.07 -29.59
C TYR A 169 -8.89 9.61 -29.13
N SER A 170 -9.85 9.22 -28.28
CA SER A 170 -9.98 7.81 -27.91
C SER A 170 -10.19 6.93 -29.14
N ARG A 171 -10.94 7.42 -30.13
CA ARG A 171 -11.11 6.73 -31.41
C ARG A 171 -9.82 6.68 -32.19
N ILE A 172 -9.07 7.79 -32.23
CA ILE A 172 -7.73 7.84 -32.84
C ILE A 172 -6.86 6.78 -32.15
N LEU A 173 -6.62 6.86 -30.83
CA LEU A 173 -5.82 5.90 -30.04
C LEU A 173 -6.19 4.42 -30.22
N ARG A 174 -7.46 4.12 -30.50
CA ARG A 174 -7.98 2.74 -30.60
C ARG A 174 -8.11 2.24 -32.02
N SER A 175 -7.99 3.13 -33.00
CA SER A 175 -8.01 2.74 -34.38
C SER A 175 -6.76 1.89 -34.64
N GLU A 176 -6.94 0.61 -34.97
CA GLU A 176 -5.86 -0.26 -35.44
C GLU A 176 -5.15 0.33 -36.67
N SER A 177 -5.88 1.12 -37.46
CA SER A 177 -5.39 1.91 -38.59
C SER A 177 -4.91 3.31 -38.22
N LEU A 178 -4.43 3.51 -36.99
CA LEU A 178 -3.93 4.80 -36.54
C LEU A 178 -2.93 5.37 -37.54
N ASP A 179 -3.11 6.64 -37.89
CA ASP A 179 -2.11 7.39 -38.63
C ASP A 179 -0.79 7.33 -37.82
N PRO A 180 0.28 6.71 -38.37
CA PRO A 180 1.57 6.64 -37.70
C PRO A 180 2.07 8.02 -37.24
N ALA A 181 1.70 9.09 -37.95
CA ALA A 181 2.05 10.46 -37.58
C ALA A 181 1.42 10.89 -36.24
N CYS A 182 0.18 10.47 -35.93
CA CYS A 182 -0.43 10.76 -34.64
C CYS A 182 0.26 10.03 -33.48
N LYS A 183 0.71 8.78 -33.70
CA LYS A 183 1.49 8.03 -32.70
C LYS A 183 2.82 8.69 -32.44
N ASP A 184 3.60 8.95 -33.50
CA ASP A 184 4.90 9.60 -33.39
C ASP A 184 4.80 10.94 -32.66
N ARG A 185 3.78 11.75 -32.99
CA ARG A 185 3.57 13.04 -32.33
C ARG A 185 3.24 12.93 -30.85
N GLU A 186 2.41 11.99 -30.45
CA GLU A 186 2.12 11.77 -29.03
C GLU A 186 3.35 11.21 -28.30
N ASP A 187 4.15 10.34 -28.93
CA ASP A 187 5.42 9.88 -28.35
C ASP A 187 6.38 11.06 -28.14
N ARG A 188 6.45 11.99 -29.10
CA ARG A 188 7.18 13.26 -28.94
C ARG A 188 6.62 14.11 -27.81
N LEU A 189 5.30 14.20 -27.65
CA LEU A 189 4.65 14.93 -26.55
C LEU A 189 5.05 14.34 -25.20
N LEU A 190 4.95 13.02 -25.04
CA LEU A 190 5.35 12.32 -23.82
C LEU A 190 6.84 12.54 -23.52
N LYS A 191 7.72 12.41 -24.53
CA LYS A 191 9.16 12.67 -24.40
C LYS A 191 9.46 14.10 -23.98
N ALA A 192 8.77 15.07 -24.57
CA ALA A 192 8.94 16.48 -24.24
C ALA A 192 8.44 16.81 -22.82
N LEU A 193 7.31 16.23 -22.38
CA LEU A 193 6.83 16.36 -21.00
C LEU A 193 7.82 15.77 -19.99
N ILE A 194 8.39 14.60 -20.28
CA ILE A 194 9.44 13.98 -19.45
C ILE A 194 10.70 14.87 -19.41
N ALA A 195 11.10 15.45 -20.54
CA ALA A 195 12.24 16.36 -20.59
C ALA A 195 12.00 17.63 -19.74
N ILE A 196 10.80 18.22 -19.81
CA ILE A 196 10.42 19.36 -18.97
C ILE A 196 10.39 18.98 -17.49
N ALA A 197 9.85 17.81 -17.15
CA ALA A 197 9.83 17.30 -15.78
C ALA A 197 11.25 17.17 -15.19
N ARG A 198 12.20 16.68 -15.99
CA ARG A 198 13.62 16.55 -15.60
C ARG A 198 14.38 17.88 -15.53
N ALA A 199 13.95 18.90 -16.27
CA ALA A 199 14.68 20.16 -16.32
C ALA A 199 14.61 20.97 -15.01
N MET A 200 13.69 20.63 -14.09
CA MET A 200 13.45 21.35 -12.82
C MET A 200 14.57 21.15 -11.76
N MET A 201 15.72 20.57 -12.12
CA MET A 201 16.75 19.98 -11.24
C MET A 201 17.76 20.95 -10.57
N ALA A 202 17.42 22.21 -10.35
CA ALA A 202 18.35 23.14 -9.67
C ALA A 202 18.23 23.08 -8.14
N GLY A 203 18.55 21.92 -7.53
CA GLY A 203 18.81 21.81 -6.07
C GLY A 203 17.82 20.98 -5.23
N GLU A 204 16.72 20.48 -5.80
CA GLU A 204 15.73 19.65 -5.11
C GLU A 204 15.71 18.20 -5.66
N GLU A 205 15.11 17.26 -4.91
CA GLU A 205 14.88 15.89 -5.38
C GLU A 205 14.14 15.90 -6.73
N ASP A 206 14.57 15.04 -7.67
CA ASP A 206 13.96 14.94 -8.99
C ASP A 206 12.47 14.60 -8.86
N CYS A 207 11.61 15.60 -9.09
CA CYS A 207 10.15 15.45 -9.02
C CYS A 207 9.64 14.32 -9.90
N LEU A 208 10.32 14.04 -11.02
CA LEU A 208 9.98 12.92 -11.89
C LEU A 208 10.34 11.59 -11.23
N VAL A 209 11.48 11.49 -10.54
CA VAL A 209 11.84 10.28 -9.76
C VAL A 209 10.84 10.05 -8.63
N ALA A 210 10.45 11.11 -7.91
CA ALA A 210 9.43 11.01 -6.86
C ALA A 210 8.06 10.59 -7.42
N SER A 211 7.63 11.15 -8.55
CA SER A 211 6.40 10.72 -9.22
C SER A 211 6.50 9.30 -9.78
N MET A 212 7.67 8.91 -10.31
CA MET A 212 7.92 7.53 -10.73
C MET A 212 7.73 6.57 -9.56
N ARG A 213 8.27 6.91 -8.39
CA ARG A 213 8.19 6.14 -7.14
C ARG A 213 6.78 6.00 -6.60
N GLU A 214 6.09 7.13 -6.38
CA GLU A 214 4.83 7.13 -5.62
C GLU A 214 3.56 7.06 -6.49
N GLU A 215 3.64 7.36 -7.78
CA GLU A 215 2.45 7.46 -8.64
C GLU A 215 2.51 6.55 -9.87
N ILE A 216 3.58 6.61 -10.67
CA ILE A 216 3.65 5.89 -11.95
C ILE A 216 3.95 4.41 -11.73
N TRP A 217 4.94 4.07 -10.89
CA TRP A 217 5.30 2.68 -10.59
C TRP A 217 4.13 1.85 -10.04
N PRO A 218 3.33 2.36 -9.08
CA PRO A 218 2.13 1.65 -8.61
C PRO A 218 1.12 1.37 -9.72
N ASP A 219 0.97 2.28 -10.68
CA ASP A 219 0.08 2.06 -11.83
C ASP A 219 0.67 1.06 -12.83
N ILE A 220 2.00 0.99 -12.96
CA ILE A 220 2.69 -0.06 -13.74
C ILE A 220 2.41 -1.43 -13.12
N LEU A 221 2.62 -1.57 -11.81
CA LEU A 221 2.32 -2.80 -11.05
C LEU A 221 0.85 -3.21 -11.18
N GLN A 222 -0.06 -2.24 -11.25
CA GLN A 222 -1.48 -2.48 -11.44
C GLN A 222 -1.89 -2.83 -12.88
N GLY A 223 -0.95 -2.87 -13.83
CA GLY A 223 -1.24 -3.08 -15.25
C GLY A 223 -2.06 -1.94 -15.87
N ARG A 224 -2.02 -0.73 -15.28
CA ARG A 224 -2.72 0.45 -15.80
C ARG A 224 -1.91 1.19 -16.86
N VAL A 225 -0.62 0.90 -16.99
CA VAL A 225 0.26 1.54 -17.98
C VAL A 225 0.40 0.65 -19.22
N ARG A 226 0.09 1.20 -20.40
CA ARG A 226 0.20 0.47 -21.67
C ARG A 226 1.65 0.30 -22.12
N GLY A 227 1.91 -0.76 -22.88
CA GLY A 227 3.22 -1.05 -23.47
C GLY A 227 3.84 0.13 -24.22
N ARG A 228 3.06 0.88 -25.01
CA ARG A 228 3.57 2.08 -25.70
C ARG A 228 4.08 3.17 -24.75
N PHE A 229 3.38 3.43 -23.66
CA PHE A 229 3.83 4.42 -22.68
C PHE A 229 5.10 3.94 -21.97
N LEU A 230 5.16 2.65 -21.63
CA LEU A 230 6.38 2.01 -21.11
C LEU A 230 7.57 2.11 -22.08
N GLN A 231 7.33 2.02 -23.40
CA GLN A 231 8.36 2.23 -24.42
C GLN A 231 8.89 3.66 -24.38
N VAL A 232 8.02 4.67 -24.21
CA VAL A 232 8.47 6.05 -24.07
C VAL A 232 9.28 6.26 -22.78
N LEU A 233 8.85 5.69 -21.65
CA LEU A 233 9.63 5.73 -20.41
C LEU A 233 11.01 5.10 -20.61
N LYS A 234 11.08 3.98 -21.34
CA LYS A 234 12.33 3.30 -21.69
C LYS A 234 13.22 4.16 -22.59
N ASP A 235 12.67 4.77 -23.64
CA ASP A 235 13.39 5.68 -24.53
C ASP A 235 13.97 6.87 -23.78
N CYS A 236 13.29 7.31 -22.72
CA CYS A 236 13.76 8.36 -21.83
C CYS A 236 14.75 7.86 -20.77
N GLY A 237 15.06 6.56 -20.67
CA GLY A 237 15.97 6.02 -19.66
C GLY A 237 15.41 5.98 -18.25
N LEU A 238 14.08 5.85 -18.09
CA LEU A 238 13.40 5.61 -16.81
C LEU A 238 13.16 4.12 -16.55
N VAL A 239 13.60 3.27 -17.48
CA VAL A 239 13.48 1.82 -17.43
C VAL A 239 14.87 1.25 -17.70
N GLU A 240 15.32 0.36 -16.82
CA GLU A 240 16.69 -0.17 -16.86
C GLU A 240 16.80 -1.46 -17.68
N GLY A 241 15.74 -2.28 -17.67
CA GLY A 241 15.73 -3.60 -18.30
C GLY A 241 14.95 -3.70 -19.61
N LYS A 242 14.90 -4.93 -20.14
CA LYS A 242 14.10 -5.25 -21.32
C LYS A 242 12.64 -5.41 -20.92
N ILE A 243 11.77 -4.64 -21.57
CA ILE A 243 10.32 -4.79 -21.43
C ILE A 243 9.78 -5.76 -22.49
N PRO A 244 8.93 -6.73 -22.12
CA PRO A 244 8.30 -7.66 -23.06
C PRO A 244 7.01 -7.04 -23.66
N PHE A 245 7.16 -6.08 -24.57
CA PHE A 245 6.01 -5.36 -25.14
C PHE A 245 4.94 -6.27 -25.78
N ASP A 246 5.37 -7.33 -26.47
CA ASP A 246 4.46 -8.31 -27.08
C ASP A 246 3.59 -9.04 -26.05
N GLU A 247 4.12 -9.29 -24.85
CA GLU A 247 3.39 -9.93 -23.76
C GLU A 247 2.44 -8.93 -23.10
N LEU A 248 2.90 -7.71 -22.87
CA LEU A 248 2.08 -6.59 -22.36
C LEU A 248 0.86 -6.29 -23.22
N GLU A 249 0.99 -6.37 -24.55
CA GLU A 249 -0.15 -6.17 -25.45
C GLU A 249 -1.12 -7.36 -25.46
N ARG A 250 -0.62 -8.57 -25.19
CA ARG A 250 -1.43 -9.80 -25.09
C ARG A 250 -2.12 -9.97 -23.76
N PHE A 251 -1.66 -9.28 -22.71
CA PHE A 251 -2.33 -9.25 -21.42
C PHE A 251 -3.69 -8.56 -21.57
N ASP A 252 -4.67 -9.36 -21.99
CA ASP A 252 -6.08 -9.00 -22.02
C ASP A 252 -6.52 -8.68 -20.59
N LYS A 253 -7.53 -7.81 -20.46
CA LYS A 253 -8.15 -7.49 -19.17
C LYS A 253 -9.06 -8.61 -18.67
N SER A 254 -8.65 -9.86 -18.92
CA SER A 254 -9.29 -11.08 -18.43
C SER A 254 -9.48 -11.03 -16.92
N GLY A 255 -8.69 -10.19 -16.21
CA GLY A 255 -8.76 -10.03 -14.77
C GLY A 255 -8.16 -11.22 -14.02
N LYS A 256 -7.59 -12.19 -14.74
CA LYS A 256 -7.02 -13.39 -14.13
C LYS A 256 -5.72 -13.05 -13.40
N TYR A 257 -5.61 -13.50 -12.17
CA TYR A 257 -4.42 -13.27 -11.34
C TYR A 257 -3.16 -13.95 -11.90
N VAL A 258 -3.28 -15.13 -12.53
CA VAL A 258 -2.17 -15.81 -13.23
C VAL A 258 -1.50 -14.86 -14.22
N ASP A 259 -2.32 -14.22 -15.06
CA ASP A 259 -1.86 -13.28 -16.07
C ASP A 259 -1.13 -12.10 -15.43
N ARG A 260 -1.69 -11.57 -14.33
CA ARG A 260 -1.08 -10.48 -13.58
C ARG A 260 0.25 -10.85 -12.94
N MET A 261 0.38 -12.05 -12.38
CA MET A 261 1.64 -12.54 -11.80
C MET A 261 2.72 -12.72 -12.88
N ASN A 262 2.36 -13.33 -14.01
CA ASN A 262 3.28 -13.47 -15.15
C ASN A 262 3.74 -12.11 -15.70
N LEU A 263 2.84 -11.14 -15.75
CA LEU A 263 3.17 -9.77 -16.09
C LEU A 263 4.18 -9.17 -15.11
N LEU A 264 3.95 -9.31 -13.81
CA LEU A 264 4.84 -8.80 -12.76
C LEU A 264 6.22 -9.46 -12.84
N CYS A 265 6.31 -10.79 -12.97
CA CYS A 265 7.56 -11.52 -13.21
C CYS A 265 8.40 -10.93 -14.34
N SER A 266 7.74 -10.45 -15.38
CA SER A 266 8.39 -9.95 -16.58
C SER A 266 8.72 -8.45 -16.50
N LEU A 267 8.00 -7.69 -15.68
CA LEU A 267 8.26 -6.27 -15.40
C LEU A 267 9.34 -6.05 -14.34
N ILE A 268 9.43 -6.89 -13.30
CA ILE A 268 10.38 -6.73 -12.18
C ILE A 268 11.82 -6.44 -12.65
N PRO A 269 12.41 -7.18 -13.61
CA PRO A 269 13.78 -6.92 -14.08
C PRO A 269 13.98 -5.55 -14.73
N ALA A 270 12.90 -4.90 -15.17
CA ALA A 270 12.95 -3.62 -15.86
C ALA A 270 12.97 -2.42 -14.90
N PHE A 271 12.64 -2.62 -13.62
CA PHE A 271 12.45 -1.57 -12.61
C PHE A 271 13.15 -1.86 -11.26
N PRO A 272 14.41 -2.32 -11.22
CA PRO A 272 15.07 -2.70 -9.96
C PRO A 272 15.14 -1.54 -8.95
N SER A 273 15.39 -0.31 -9.40
CA SER A 273 15.46 0.89 -8.53
C SER A 273 14.15 1.24 -7.82
N TYR A 274 13.02 0.66 -8.23
CA TYR A 274 11.70 0.96 -7.68
C TYR A 274 11.11 -0.16 -6.81
N LEU A 275 11.77 -1.33 -6.72
CA LEU A 275 11.20 -2.50 -6.03
C LEU A 275 10.99 -2.26 -4.53
N ASN A 276 11.92 -1.59 -3.88
CA ASN A 276 11.87 -1.25 -2.44
C ASN A 276 11.25 0.12 -2.16
N THR A 277 10.74 0.79 -3.19
CA THR A 277 10.12 2.11 -3.02
C THR A 277 8.75 1.93 -2.38
N ARG A 278 8.53 2.63 -1.27
CA ARG A 278 7.21 2.71 -0.64
C ARG A 278 6.29 3.63 -1.44
N PHE A 279 5.06 3.19 -1.64
CA PHE A 279 3.99 3.95 -2.25
C PHE A 279 2.68 3.70 -1.52
N THR A 280 1.71 4.58 -1.73
CA THR A 280 0.39 4.43 -1.13
C THR A 280 -0.56 3.73 -2.09
N TYR A 281 -1.07 2.57 -1.69
CA TYR A 281 -2.05 1.82 -2.46
C TYR A 281 -3.46 2.00 -1.91
N ARG A 282 -4.43 2.14 -2.81
CA ARG A 282 -5.86 2.18 -2.47
C ARG A 282 -6.48 0.81 -2.70
N VAL A 283 -6.86 0.16 -1.61
CA VAL A 283 -7.58 -1.13 -1.64
C VAL A 283 -9.01 -0.87 -2.11
N SER A 284 -9.51 -1.66 -3.06
CA SER A 284 -10.63 -1.33 -3.98
C SER A 284 -12.00 -1.04 -3.34
N SER A 285 -12.18 -1.34 -2.06
CA SER A 285 -13.44 -1.22 -1.32
C SER A 285 -13.43 -0.13 -0.25
N ILE A 286 -12.26 0.34 0.18
CA ILE A 286 -12.12 1.25 1.32
C ILE A 286 -11.53 2.59 0.86
N SER A 287 -11.93 3.68 1.53
CA SER A 287 -11.27 4.99 1.44
C SER A 287 -9.82 4.96 1.94
N SER A 288 -9.42 3.86 2.58
CA SER A 288 -8.16 3.74 3.26
C SER A 288 -7.01 3.38 2.34
N ARG A 289 -5.84 3.81 2.79
CA ARG A 289 -4.61 3.86 2.03
C ARG A 289 -3.57 3.06 2.80
N VAL A 290 -3.01 2.05 2.15
CA VAL A 290 -2.02 1.18 2.77
C VAL A 290 -0.66 1.46 2.13
N PRO A 291 0.38 1.74 2.94
CA PRO A 291 1.74 1.88 2.44
C PRO A 291 2.30 0.50 2.01
N MET A 292 2.66 0.37 0.74
CA MET A 292 3.15 -0.86 0.12
C MET A 292 4.48 -0.61 -0.60
N ASP A 293 5.28 -1.65 -0.77
CA ASP A 293 6.31 -1.72 -1.82
C ASP A 293 5.92 -2.79 -2.86
N ALA A 294 6.81 -3.12 -3.79
CA ALA A 294 6.51 -4.10 -4.83
C ALA A 294 6.27 -5.51 -4.26
N ALA A 295 7.00 -5.91 -3.22
CA ALA A 295 6.83 -7.22 -2.58
C ALA A 295 5.53 -7.29 -1.79
N THR A 296 5.21 -6.25 -1.01
CA THR A 296 3.92 -6.13 -0.30
C THR A 296 2.75 -6.20 -1.28
N TYR A 297 2.88 -5.53 -2.43
CA TYR A 297 1.85 -5.55 -3.46
C TYR A 297 1.65 -6.93 -4.09
N VAL A 298 2.73 -7.67 -4.36
CA VAL A 298 2.68 -9.06 -4.84
C VAL A 298 2.03 -9.97 -3.80
N ALA A 299 2.39 -9.84 -2.52
CA ALA A 299 1.76 -10.59 -1.43
C ALA A 299 0.26 -10.29 -1.32
N TYR A 300 -0.14 -9.02 -1.41
CA TYR A 300 -1.53 -8.61 -1.45
C TYR A 300 -2.29 -9.24 -2.64
N LEU A 301 -1.73 -9.20 -3.85
CA LEU A 301 -2.34 -9.83 -5.01
C LEU A 301 -2.43 -11.35 -4.89
N ALA A 302 -1.43 -11.99 -4.29
CA ALA A 302 -1.43 -13.43 -4.04
C ALA A 302 -2.57 -13.81 -3.08
N TYR A 303 -2.79 -13.00 -2.04
CA TYR A 303 -3.90 -13.17 -1.11
C TYR A 303 -5.27 -12.91 -1.76
N GLU A 304 -5.42 -11.83 -2.52
CA GLU A 304 -6.66 -11.54 -3.27
C GLU A 304 -7.00 -12.66 -4.27
N TRP A 305 -5.98 -13.29 -4.86
CA TRP A 305 -6.18 -14.45 -5.73
C TRP A 305 -6.76 -15.65 -4.96
N LEU A 306 -6.32 -15.88 -3.71
CA LEU A 306 -6.91 -16.92 -2.86
C LEU A 306 -8.36 -16.58 -2.49
N LEU A 307 -8.68 -15.30 -2.23
CA LEU A 307 -10.03 -14.86 -1.85
C LEU A 307 -11.06 -14.86 -2.99
N ASP A 308 -10.68 -14.42 -4.19
CA ASP A 308 -11.59 -14.35 -5.36
C ASP A 308 -11.99 -15.75 -5.84
N SER A 309 -11.10 -16.69 -5.59
CA SER A 309 -11.36 -18.08 -5.79
C SER A 309 -12.39 -18.50 -4.70
N GLN A 310 -13.50 -19.15 -5.05
CA GLN A 310 -14.50 -19.75 -4.12
C GLN A 310 -13.96 -20.85 -3.17
N PHE A 311 -12.65 -20.88 -2.88
CA PHE A 311 -11.86 -21.99 -2.36
C PHE A 311 -11.39 -21.77 -0.92
N ALA A 312 -11.91 -20.74 -0.24
CA ALA A 312 -11.43 -20.29 1.08
C ALA A 312 -11.68 -21.30 2.22
N HIS A 313 -12.39 -22.41 2.01
CA HIS A 313 -12.95 -23.17 3.13
C HIS A 313 -12.62 -24.66 3.22
N GLU A 314 -12.04 -25.32 2.22
CA GLU A 314 -11.78 -26.76 2.33
C GLU A 314 -10.40 -27.13 1.76
N ASP A 315 -9.58 -27.82 2.58
CA ASP A 315 -8.38 -28.57 2.17
C ASP A 315 -8.80 -29.81 1.37
N ASP A 316 -9.69 -29.61 0.39
CA ASP A 316 -10.19 -30.69 -0.45
C ASP A 316 -9.20 -30.96 -1.59
N ASP A 317 -8.95 -32.25 -1.85
CA ASP A 317 -8.00 -32.71 -2.88
C ASP A 317 -8.36 -32.15 -4.27
N GLU A 318 -9.64 -31.79 -4.49
CA GLU A 318 -10.13 -31.16 -5.72
C GLU A 318 -9.44 -29.82 -6.05
N HIS A 319 -8.90 -29.14 -5.05
CA HIS A 319 -8.29 -27.80 -5.19
C HIS A 319 -6.76 -27.82 -5.25
N ALA A 320 -6.14 -28.98 -5.05
CA ALA A 320 -4.70 -29.16 -5.10
C ALA A 320 -4.05 -28.69 -6.43
N PRO A 321 -4.65 -28.91 -7.62
CA PRO A 321 -4.06 -28.43 -8.88
C PRO A 321 -3.99 -26.90 -8.94
N PHE A 322 -5.03 -26.21 -8.47
CA PHE A 322 -5.08 -24.75 -8.43
C PHE A 322 -4.06 -24.18 -7.45
N ARG A 323 -4.02 -24.69 -6.21
CA ARG A 323 -3.02 -24.25 -5.22
C ARG A 323 -1.60 -24.50 -5.72
N LYS A 324 -1.35 -25.59 -6.45
CA LYS A 324 -0.06 -25.86 -7.08
C LYS A 324 0.31 -24.81 -8.14
N GLU A 325 -0.63 -24.43 -9.01
CA GLU A 325 -0.44 -23.35 -9.99
C GLU A 325 -0.21 -22.00 -9.31
N TRP A 326 -1.02 -21.67 -8.30
CA TRP A 326 -0.86 -20.46 -7.48
C TRP A 326 0.53 -20.40 -6.83
N ARG A 327 0.96 -21.45 -6.12
CA ARG A 327 2.29 -21.52 -5.48
C ARG A 327 3.42 -21.37 -6.50
N LEU A 328 3.27 -21.95 -7.69
CA LEU A 328 4.25 -21.83 -8.75
C LEU A 328 4.42 -20.38 -9.19
N HIS A 329 3.33 -19.70 -9.56
CA HIS A 329 3.40 -18.32 -10.06
C HIS A 329 3.80 -17.31 -8.98
N VAL A 330 3.27 -17.46 -7.75
CA VAL A 330 3.64 -16.57 -6.63
C VAL A 330 5.10 -16.80 -6.24
N GLY A 331 5.53 -18.05 -6.09
CA GLY A 331 6.92 -18.39 -5.76
C GLY A 331 7.92 -17.92 -6.81
N GLU A 332 7.59 -18.05 -8.10
CA GLU A 332 8.42 -17.50 -9.19
C GLU A 332 8.52 -15.97 -9.12
N THR A 333 7.40 -15.29 -8.84
CA THR A 333 7.37 -13.82 -8.70
C THR A 333 8.20 -13.34 -7.52
N LEU A 334 8.09 -14.00 -6.36
CA LEU A 334 8.88 -13.70 -5.17
C LEU A 334 10.38 -13.95 -5.41
N THR A 335 10.72 -15.08 -6.04
CA THR A 335 12.11 -15.39 -6.43
C THR A 335 12.67 -14.30 -7.33
N ARG A 336 11.86 -13.84 -8.31
CA ARG A 336 12.23 -12.77 -9.23
C ARG A 336 12.47 -11.45 -8.51
N LEU A 337 11.62 -11.09 -7.55
CA LEU A 337 11.77 -9.91 -6.70
C LEU A 337 13.12 -9.95 -5.97
N THR A 338 13.41 -11.05 -5.26
CA THR A 338 14.67 -11.21 -4.50
C THR A 338 15.90 -11.16 -5.42
N MET A 339 15.86 -11.83 -6.57
CA MET A 339 16.96 -11.82 -7.56
C MET A 339 17.29 -10.41 -8.08
N HIS A 340 16.33 -9.49 -8.06
CA HIS A 340 16.50 -8.10 -8.50
C HIS A 340 16.62 -7.11 -7.34
N GLY A 341 16.84 -7.60 -6.12
CA GLY A 341 17.18 -6.78 -4.95
C GLY A 341 15.99 -6.23 -4.17
N ALA A 342 14.79 -6.77 -4.36
CA ALA A 342 13.67 -6.44 -3.49
C ALA A 342 13.85 -7.08 -2.09
N SER A 343 13.54 -6.34 -1.04
CA SER A 343 13.30 -6.87 0.29
C SER A 343 11.90 -7.46 0.37
N LEU A 344 11.76 -8.58 1.07
CA LEU A 344 10.47 -9.24 1.33
C LEU A 344 9.93 -8.96 2.75
N GLU A 345 10.70 -8.24 3.57
CA GLU A 345 10.42 -8.01 4.99
C GLU A 345 9.07 -7.31 5.21
N ARG A 346 8.82 -6.24 4.46
CA ARG A 346 7.54 -5.52 4.52
C ARG A 346 6.37 -6.38 4.07
N ALA A 347 6.59 -7.26 3.10
CA ALA A 347 5.55 -8.19 2.65
C ALA A 347 5.18 -9.19 3.75
N LEU A 348 6.18 -9.71 4.48
CA LEU A 348 5.95 -10.58 5.64
C LEU A 348 5.18 -9.84 6.75
N ARG A 349 5.64 -8.65 7.13
CA ARG A 349 4.96 -7.80 8.12
C ARG A 349 3.52 -7.51 7.71
N PHE A 350 3.29 -7.20 6.43
CA PHE A 350 1.94 -6.96 5.91
C PHE A 350 1.00 -8.19 6.00
N CYS A 351 1.57 -9.39 5.88
CA CYS A 351 0.80 -10.63 6.00
C CYS A 351 0.46 -10.98 7.44
N ILE A 352 1.30 -10.64 8.43
CA ILE A 352 1.14 -11.06 9.82
C ILE A 352 0.61 -9.93 10.72
N VAL A 353 1.18 -8.74 10.61
CA VAL A 353 1.09 -7.67 11.62
C VAL A 353 0.23 -6.50 11.16
N ASP A 354 0.45 -6.03 9.93
CA ASP A 354 -0.18 -4.77 9.51
C ASP A 354 -1.70 -4.89 9.54
N LYS A 355 -2.33 -4.02 10.33
CA LYS A 355 -3.78 -3.92 10.43
C LYS A 355 -4.33 -3.39 9.11
N PHE A 356 -5.34 -4.07 8.58
CA PHE A 356 -6.15 -3.47 7.54
C PHE A 356 -7.02 -2.37 8.16
N PRO A 357 -7.13 -1.21 7.50
CA PRO A 357 -8.02 -0.16 7.96
C PRO A 357 -9.44 -0.70 8.17
N ARG A 358 -10.04 -0.34 9.32
CA ARG A 358 -11.19 -0.90 10.06
C ARG A 358 -12.48 -1.30 9.29
N ASP A 359 -12.55 -1.18 7.97
CA ASP A 359 -13.76 -1.48 7.19
C ASP A 359 -13.74 -2.85 6.49
N TYR A 360 -12.65 -3.62 6.61
CA TYR A 360 -12.73 -5.08 6.43
C TYR A 360 -12.95 -5.70 7.81
N GLU A 361 -14.08 -6.37 8.01
CA GLU A 361 -14.44 -7.14 9.22
C GLU A 361 -13.44 -8.28 9.53
N TYR A 362 -12.45 -8.51 8.68
CA TYR A 362 -11.49 -9.59 8.81
C TYR A 362 -10.33 -9.17 9.71
N HIS A 363 -10.43 -9.59 10.98
CA HIS A 363 -9.32 -9.58 11.92
C HIS A 363 -8.10 -10.30 11.30
N TYR A 364 -6.87 -9.99 11.74
CA TYR A 364 -5.67 -10.58 11.12
C TYR A 364 -5.69 -12.12 11.15
N LEU A 365 -6.24 -12.71 12.23
CA LEU A 365 -6.48 -14.15 12.34
C LEU A 365 -7.36 -14.68 11.20
N GLU A 366 -8.43 -13.98 10.85
CA GLU A 366 -9.32 -14.40 9.77
C GLU A 366 -8.64 -14.33 8.39
N ARG A 367 -7.71 -13.39 8.18
CA ARG A 367 -6.89 -13.40 6.95
C ARG A 367 -6.01 -14.64 6.89
N LEU A 368 -5.39 -15.00 8.01
CA LEU A 368 -4.61 -16.23 8.10
C LEU A 368 -5.49 -17.42 7.75
N GLU A 369 -6.62 -17.61 8.44
CA GLU A 369 -7.59 -18.68 8.16
C GLU A 369 -7.97 -18.77 6.68
N ARG A 370 -8.17 -17.62 6.02
CA ARG A 370 -8.53 -17.51 4.59
C ARG A 370 -7.36 -17.70 3.62
N GLY A 371 -6.26 -18.29 4.08
CA GLY A 371 -5.14 -18.74 3.24
C GLY A 371 -3.94 -17.79 3.19
N ASN A 372 -3.95 -16.66 3.90
CA ASN A 372 -2.80 -15.76 3.93
C ASN A 372 -1.55 -16.43 4.56
N TRP A 373 -1.73 -17.47 5.38
CA TRP A 373 -0.64 -18.31 5.88
C TRP A 373 0.19 -18.95 4.75
N GLU A 374 -0.42 -19.27 3.61
CA GLU A 374 0.33 -19.84 2.47
C GLU A 374 1.28 -18.81 1.86
N VAL A 375 0.87 -17.54 1.81
CA VAL A 375 1.73 -16.44 1.34
C VAL A 375 2.93 -16.30 2.27
N VAL A 376 2.70 -16.37 3.59
CA VAL A 376 3.75 -16.32 4.60
C VAL A 376 4.75 -17.45 4.42
N LEU A 377 4.30 -18.69 4.22
CA LEU A 377 5.19 -19.82 3.98
C LEU A 377 6.04 -19.64 2.71
N LEU A 378 5.47 -19.07 1.64
CA LEU A 378 6.23 -18.78 0.42
C LEU A 378 7.26 -17.65 0.63
N LEU A 379 6.94 -16.65 1.45
CA LEU A 379 7.88 -15.58 1.80
C LEU A 379 9.06 -16.15 2.63
N LEU A 380 8.78 -16.98 3.64
CA LEU A 380 9.81 -17.67 4.43
C LEU A 380 10.67 -18.57 3.56
N ALA A 381 10.07 -19.34 2.65
CA ALA A 381 10.80 -20.19 1.71
C ALA A 381 11.68 -19.38 0.72
N ALA A 382 11.32 -18.11 0.46
CA ALA A 382 12.13 -17.19 -0.34
C ALA A 382 13.29 -16.54 0.46
N GLY A 383 13.45 -16.88 1.75
CA GLY A 383 14.54 -16.43 2.60
C GLY A 383 14.32 -15.06 3.23
N VAL A 384 13.07 -14.62 3.41
CA VAL A 384 12.80 -13.41 4.22
C VAL A 384 13.23 -13.64 5.67
N ASP A 385 13.77 -12.60 6.31
CA ASP A 385 14.03 -12.62 7.74
C ASP A 385 12.70 -12.72 8.50
N PRO A 386 12.45 -13.79 9.30
CA PRO A 386 11.22 -13.92 10.06
C PRO A 386 11.06 -12.80 11.10
N ASN A 387 12.15 -12.15 11.53
CA ASN A 387 12.12 -11.09 12.55
C ASN A 387 11.60 -9.76 12.02
N ALA A 388 11.38 -9.65 10.70
CA ALA A 388 10.76 -8.48 10.09
C ALA A 388 9.32 -8.20 10.56
N ILE A 389 8.67 -9.17 11.23
CA ILE A 389 7.36 -8.96 11.84
C ILE A 389 7.46 -8.17 13.15
N ASN A 390 8.63 -8.13 13.80
CA ASN A 390 8.77 -7.36 15.04
C ASN A 390 8.59 -5.85 14.72
N PRO A 391 7.86 -5.11 15.56
CA PRO A 391 7.80 -3.65 15.44
C PRO A 391 9.22 -3.08 15.49
N PRO A 392 9.54 -2.10 14.65
CA PRO A 392 10.81 -1.40 14.77
C PRO A 392 10.86 -0.71 16.14
N GLU A 393 12.07 -0.56 16.70
CA GLU A 393 12.28 -0.07 18.08
C GLU A 393 11.62 1.30 18.35
N ASP A 394 11.34 2.10 17.32
CA ASP A 394 10.70 3.40 17.39
C ASP A 394 9.15 3.36 17.39
N GLU A 395 8.54 2.19 17.17
CA GLU A 395 7.09 1.95 17.22
C GLU A 395 6.69 1.25 18.55
N GLU A 396 7.21 1.73 19.69
CA GLU A 396 7.05 1.13 21.04
C GLU A 396 5.59 0.88 21.49
N GLU A 397 4.60 1.56 20.89
CA GLU A 397 3.19 1.43 21.27
C GLU A 397 2.45 0.28 20.57
N GLU A 398 3.02 -0.35 19.54
CA GLU A 398 2.41 -1.52 18.88
C GLU A 398 3.08 -2.81 19.35
N THR A 399 2.86 -3.18 20.61
CA THR A 399 3.18 -4.54 21.06
C THR A 399 2.40 -5.55 20.21
N LEU A 400 3.12 -6.52 19.65
CA LEU A 400 2.51 -7.67 19.00
C LEU A 400 1.68 -8.40 20.05
N MET A 401 0.37 -8.27 19.94
CA MET A 401 -0.59 -8.98 20.80
C MET A 401 -0.51 -10.50 20.63
N TRP A 402 0.17 -10.97 19.59
CA TRP A 402 0.34 -12.36 19.22
C TRP A 402 1.57 -12.54 18.34
N THR A 403 2.22 -13.71 18.42
CA THR A 403 3.29 -14.09 17.48
C THR A 403 2.99 -15.47 16.89
N PRO A 404 3.61 -15.84 15.76
CA PRO A 404 3.49 -17.19 15.20
C PRO A 404 3.93 -18.33 16.14
N LEU A 405 4.56 -18.02 17.28
CA LEU A 405 4.88 -19.01 18.31
C LEU A 405 3.78 -19.16 19.39
N HIS A 406 2.82 -18.23 19.49
CA HIS A 406 1.66 -18.29 20.40
C HIS A 406 0.48 -19.02 19.76
N ILE A 407 0.59 -20.32 19.52
CA ILE A 407 -0.45 -21.04 18.75
C ILE A 407 -1.82 -21.03 19.44
N CYS A 408 -2.87 -20.68 18.70
CA CYS A 408 -4.26 -20.78 19.18
C CYS A 408 -4.84 -22.18 18.98
N VAL A 409 -4.56 -22.82 17.84
CA VAL A 409 -5.03 -24.19 17.55
C VAL A 409 -3.83 -25.03 17.09
N PRO A 410 -3.52 -26.19 17.71
CA PRO A 410 -2.28 -26.92 17.43
C PRO A 410 -2.36 -27.79 16.16
N THR A 411 -3.17 -27.38 15.19
CA THR A 411 -3.41 -28.10 13.94
C THR A 411 -3.44 -27.13 12.75
N GLY A 412 -3.69 -27.64 11.54
CA GLY A 412 -3.93 -26.80 10.37
C GLY A 412 -2.77 -25.87 10.02
N TYR A 413 -3.07 -24.57 9.88
CA TYR A 413 -2.12 -23.57 9.44
C TYR A 413 -1.27 -22.99 10.58
N ASP A 414 -1.82 -22.87 11.79
CA ASP A 414 -1.09 -22.40 12.98
C ASP A 414 0.12 -23.28 13.25
N LYS A 415 -0.08 -24.61 13.25
CA LYS A 415 1.01 -25.58 13.35
C LYS A 415 2.08 -25.38 12.27
N LYS A 416 1.67 -25.15 11.02
CA LYS A 416 2.61 -24.95 9.90
C LYS A 416 3.41 -23.66 10.08
N LEU A 417 2.75 -22.57 10.48
CA LEU A 417 3.39 -21.29 10.74
C LEU A 417 4.37 -21.40 11.91
N PHE A 418 3.97 -22.02 13.02
CA PHE A 418 4.83 -22.25 14.17
C PHE A 418 6.15 -22.91 13.77
N TYR A 419 6.10 -24.05 13.09
CA TYR A 419 7.31 -24.75 12.67
C TYR A 419 8.10 -23.94 11.64
N ALA A 420 7.43 -23.27 10.70
CA ALA A 420 8.11 -22.45 9.70
C ALA A 420 8.88 -21.27 10.31
N PHE A 421 8.29 -20.54 11.27
CA PHE A 421 8.96 -19.45 11.97
C PHE A 421 10.06 -19.97 12.90
N LEU A 422 9.82 -21.08 13.59
CA LEU A 422 10.82 -21.73 14.43
C LEU A 422 12.04 -22.18 13.62
N ASP A 423 11.83 -22.79 12.46
CA ASP A 423 12.89 -23.24 11.53
C ASP A 423 13.60 -22.06 10.85
N ALA A 424 12.89 -20.95 10.60
CA ALA A 424 13.47 -19.74 10.04
C ALA A 424 14.31 -18.93 11.05
N GLY A 425 14.23 -19.26 12.35
CA GLY A 425 15.01 -18.59 13.40
C GLY A 425 14.34 -17.34 13.98
N TYR A 426 13.02 -17.31 14.07
CA TYR A 426 12.26 -16.17 14.62
C TYR A 426 12.55 -15.90 16.10
N ASP A 427 13.13 -14.75 16.44
CA ASP A 427 13.67 -14.39 17.76
C ASP A 427 12.62 -14.08 18.84
N GLY A 428 11.33 -13.95 18.48
CA GLY A 428 10.24 -13.53 19.37
C GLY A 428 9.79 -14.54 20.44
N ILE A 429 10.73 -15.23 21.08
CA ILE A 429 10.50 -16.15 22.20
C ILE A 429 10.22 -15.43 23.53
N GLU A 430 10.50 -14.13 23.62
CA GLU A 430 10.23 -13.30 24.81
C GLU A 430 9.01 -12.39 24.64
N VAL A 431 8.43 -12.35 23.42
CA VAL A 431 7.24 -11.53 23.15
C VAL A 431 6.08 -12.08 23.96
N ARG A 432 5.32 -11.20 24.62
CA ARG A 432 4.16 -11.58 25.41
C ARG A 432 2.88 -11.35 24.62
N ASN A 433 1.95 -12.30 24.68
CA ASN A 433 0.61 -12.16 24.10
C ASN A 433 -0.30 -11.22 24.94
N GLU A 434 -1.58 -11.11 24.57
CA GLU A 434 -2.59 -10.32 25.30
C GLU A 434 -2.79 -10.73 26.77
N GLU A 435 -2.47 -11.98 27.12
CA GLU A 435 -2.53 -12.53 28.47
C GLU A 435 -1.23 -12.33 29.25
N GLY A 436 -0.23 -11.71 28.61
CA GLY A 436 1.10 -11.51 29.18
C GLY A 436 1.97 -12.76 29.17
N LEU A 437 1.57 -13.84 28.48
CA LEU A 437 2.32 -15.10 28.42
C LEU A 437 3.36 -15.05 27.30
N THR A 438 4.55 -15.57 27.57
CA THR A 438 5.54 -15.90 26.52
C THR A 438 5.09 -17.13 25.72
N PRO A 439 5.64 -17.42 24.53
CA PRO A 439 5.24 -18.60 23.75
C PRO A 439 5.41 -19.92 24.51
N VAL A 440 6.45 -20.02 25.35
CA VAL A 440 6.70 -21.23 26.14
C VAL A 440 5.72 -21.37 27.29
N GLU A 441 5.37 -20.27 27.97
CA GLU A 441 4.30 -20.26 28.98
C GLU A 441 2.96 -20.61 28.33
N HIS A 442 2.63 -19.96 27.21
CA HIS A 442 1.40 -20.19 26.45
C HIS A 442 1.18 -21.67 26.15
N LEU A 443 2.18 -22.37 25.58
CA LEU A 443 2.09 -23.80 25.30
C LEU A 443 1.87 -24.64 26.58
N VAL A 444 2.54 -24.30 27.68
CA VAL A 444 2.36 -25.02 28.97
C VAL A 444 0.97 -24.79 29.53
N TYR A 445 0.45 -23.55 29.49
CA TYR A 445 -0.91 -23.25 29.92
C TYR A 445 -1.94 -23.97 29.04
N SER A 446 -1.77 -23.99 27.72
CA SER A 446 -2.66 -24.74 26.81
C SER A 446 -2.64 -26.26 27.04
N ILE A 447 -1.53 -26.83 27.51
CA ILE A 447 -1.43 -28.25 27.90
C ILE A 447 -2.19 -28.52 29.21
N LEU A 448 -2.19 -27.56 30.13
CA LEU A 448 -2.80 -27.68 31.46
C LEU A 448 -4.28 -27.31 31.48
N ASP A 449 -4.77 -26.59 30.47
CA ASP A 449 -6.16 -26.18 30.38
C ASP A 449 -7.07 -27.34 29.96
N GLU A 450 -7.56 -28.08 30.96
CA GLU A 450 -8.53 -29.17 30.78
C GLU A 450 -9.94 -28.67 30.40
N THR A 451 -10.19 -27.35 30.35
CA THR A 451 -11.54 -26.77 30.30
C THR A 451 -12.03 -26.39 28.90
N GLU A 452 -11.13 -26.18 27.93
CA GLU A 452 -11.50 -25.53 26.66
C GLU A 452 -12.05 -26.46 25.59
N THR A 453 -11.82 -27.78 25.64
CA THR A 453 -12.30 -28.70 24.58
C THR A 453 -12.91 -30.00 25.12
N PRO A 454 -14.25 -30.11 25.21
CA PRO A 454 -14.88 -31.36 25.59
C PRO A 454 -14.84 -32.39 24.43
N GLY A 455 -14.15 -33.52 24.63
CA GLY A 455 -14.25 -34.70 23.78
C GLY A 455 -12.93 -35.19 23.16
N SER A 456 -13.02 -35.98 22.09
CA SER A 456 -11.86 -36.68 21.48
C SER A 456 -10.84 -35.76 20.78
N GLN A 457 -11.15 -34.48 20.57
CA GLN A 457 -10.21 -33.52 19.98
C GLN A 457 -9.17 -33.04 20.98
N HIS A 458 -9.49 -33.05 22.27
CA HIS A 458 -8.59 -32.61 23.33
C HIS A 458 -7.31 -33.46 23.37
N ASP A 459 -7.43 -34.78 23.29
CA ASP A 459 -6.27 -35.68 23.33
C ASP A 459 -5.34 -35.48 22.13
N GLU A 460 -5.90 -35.19 20.95
CA GLU A 460 -5.12 -34.89 19.74
C GLU A 460 -4.38 -33.54 19.89
N TRP A 461 -5.09 -32.51 20.37
CA TRP A 461 -4.51 -31.19 20.59
C TRP A 461 -3.42 -31.20 21.65
N LEU A 462 -3.66 -31.90 22.76
CA LEU A 462 -2.70 -32.09 23.83
C LEU A 462 -1.40 -32.69 23.31
N SER A 463 -1.49 -33.77 22.51
CA SER A 463 -0.31 -34.40 21.91
C SER A 463 0.45 -33.43 20.99
N GLU A 464 -0.25 -32.57 20.26
CA GLU A 464 0.38 -31.62 19.34
C GLU A 464 1.04 -30.46 20.09
N TYR A 465 0.41 -29.92 21.13
CA TYR A 465 1.04 -28.91 21.99
C TYR A 465 2.29 -29.45 22.67
N LEU A 466 2.28 -30.70 23.15
CA LEU A 466 3.46 -31.36 23.72
C LEU A 466 4.61 -31.44 22.70
N HIS A 467 4.34 -31.84 21.45
CA HIS A 467 5.35 -31.87 20.39
C HIS A 467 5.90 -30.48 20.05
N MET A 468 5.03 -29.47 20.02
CA MET A 468 5.44 -28.08 19.76
C MET A 468 6.30 -27.52 20.89
N LEU A 469 5.94 -27.80 22.15
CA LEU A 469 6.73 -27.43 23.32
C LEU A 469 8.11 -28.09 23.27
N GLU A 470 8.18 -29.40 23.03
CA GLU A 470 9.43 -30.13 22.88
C GLU A 470 10.30 -29.56 21.76
N ALA A 471 9.70 -29.24 20.61
CA ALA A 471 10.39 -28.61 19.49
C ALA A 471 10.91 -27.21 19.83
N LEU A 472 10.11 -26.39 20.53
CA LEU A 472 10.47 -25.04 20.93
C LEU A 472 11.70 -25.07 21.85
N VAL A 473 11.63 -25.79 22.97
CA VAL A 473 12.72 -25.82 23.96
C VAL A 473 13.98 -26.52 23.42
N ALA A 474 13.83 -27.47 22.49
CA ALA A 474 14.96 -28.14 21.86
C ALA A 474 15.70 -27.22 20.89
N ARG A 475 14.97 -26.45 20.07
CA ARG A 475 15.55 -25.59 19.02
C ARG A 475 15.91 -24.20 19.55
N ARG A 476 15.23 -23.74 20.61
CA ARG A 476 15.38 -22.43 21.25
C ARG A 476 15.65 -22.58 22.74
N PRO A 477 16.86 -23.03 23.09
CA PRO A 477 17.25 -23.22 24.48
C PRO A 477 17.27 -21.92 25.29
N GLU A 478 17.28 -20.77 24.64
CA GLU A 478 17.21 -19.45 25.28
C GLU A 478 15.88 -19.28 26.05
N CYS A 479 14.81 -20.00 25.69
CA CYS A 479 13.57 -20.04 26.46
C CYS A 479 13.79 -20.49 27.92
N LEU A 480 14.83 -21.29 28.18
CA LEU A 480 15.15 -21.81 29.51
C LEU A 480 15.87 -20.77 30.39
N GLU A 481 16.35 -19.68 29.79
CA GLU A 481 17.07 -18.60 30.48
C GLU A 481 16.13 -17.46 30.93
N GLN A 482 14.90 -17.47 30.43
CA GLN A 482 13.85 -16.52 30.77
C GLN A 482 13.41 -16.66 32.24
N LEU A 483 13.01 -15.56 32.87
CA LEU A 483 12.52 -15.56 34.26
C LEU A 483 11.23 -16.37 34.39
N GLU A 484 10.43 -16.31 33.34
CA GLU A 484 9.17 -17.00 33.10
C GLU A 484 9.31 -18.53 33.17
N TRP A 485 10.49 -19.06 32.84
CA TRP A 485 10.77 -20.47 32.96
C TRP A 485 10.66 -20.97 34.41
N ILE A 486 10.87 -20.10 35.41
CA ILE A 486 10.65 -20.41 36.83
C ILE A 486 9.16 -20.75 37.09
N ASN A 487 8.24 -20.01 36.48
CA ASN A 487 6.81 -20.28 36.61
C ASN A 487 6.46 -21.66 36.04
N ILE A 488 7.06 -22.01 34.89
CA ILE A 488 6.89 -23.33 34.26
C ILE A 488 7.37 -24.44 35.17
N LEU A 489 8.55 -24.30 35.80
CA LEU A 489 9.06 -25.31 36.74
C LEU A 489 8.11 -25.54 37.93
N HIS A 490 7.49 -24.47 38.44
CA HIS A 490 6.49 -24.56 39.51
C HIS A 490 5.21 -25.26 39.07
N LEU A 491 4.69 -24.93 37.89
CA LEU A 491 3.51 -25.59 37.33
C LEU A 491 3.78 -27.09 37.12
N VAL A 492 4.93 -27.43 36.54
CA VAL A 492 5.34 -28.82 36.26
C VAL A 492 5.58 -29.62 37.54
N GLN A 493 6.07 -28.98 38.61
CA GLN A 493 6.21 -29.62 39.92
C GLN A 493 4.85 -30.05 40.49
N LYS A 494 3.80 -29.22 40.35
CA LYS A 494 2.44 -29.59 40.77
C LYS A 494 1.91 -30.77 39.97
N GLU A 495 2.14 -30.78 38.67
CA GLU A 495 1.74 -31.89 37.80
C GLU A 495 2.46 -33.20 38.17
N ARG A 496 3.78 -33.11 38.42
CA ARG A 496 4.60 -34.21 38.93
C ARG A 496 4.07 -34.79 40.24
N GLU A 497 3.71 -33.94 41.20
CA GLU A 497 3.16 -34.37 42.49
C GLU A 497 1.77 -35.00 42.35
N SER A 498 0.96 -34.50 41.41
CA SER A 498 -0.36 -35.04 41.12
C SER A 498 -0.34 -36.34 40.30
N GLY A 499 0.80 -36.68 39.68
CA GLY A 499 0.92 -37.81 38.76
C GLY A 499 0.12 -37.61 37.46
N ARG A 500 -0.10 -36.36 37.05
CA ARG A 500 -0.77 -36.00 35.78
C ARG A 500 0.25 -35.49 34.78
N ASN A 501 -0.13 -35.47 33.50
CA ASN A 501 0.66 -34.92 32.40
C ASN A 501 2.13 -35.40 32.39
N GLU A 502 2.35 -36.71 32.55
CA GLU A 502 3.70 -37.31 32.67
C GLU A 502 4.63 -36.91 31.51
N GLU A 503 4.07 -36.71 30.32
CA GLU A 503 4.83 -36.30 29.13
C GLU A 503 5.31 -34.84 29.21
N LEU A 504 4.50 -33.92 29.75
CA LEU A 504 4.93 -32.55 30.03
C LEU A 504 6.11 -32.55 31.01
N VAL A 505 5.98 -33.33 32.09
CA VAL A 505 7.04 -33.48 33.11
C VAL A 505 8.32 -34.01 32.46
N ARG A 506 8.21 -35.03 31.59
CA ARG A 506 9.36 -35.58 30.84
C ARG A 506 10.06 -34.51 30.00
N ILE A 507 9.32 -33.77 29.17
CA ILE A 507 9.87 -32.76 28.26
C ILE A 507 10.64 -31.69 29.05
N VAL A 508 10.04 -31.17 30.12
CA VAL A 508 10.63 -30.11 30.94
C VAL A 508 11.86 -30.60 31.71
N ASP A 509 11.83 -31.82 32.26
CA ASP A 509 12.99 -32.40 32.95
C ASP A 509 14.16 -32.65 32.00
N GLU A 510 13.90 -33.11 30.78
CA GLU A 510 14.93 -33.27 29.76
C GLU A 510 15.52 -31.92 29.32
N ALA A 511 14.69 -30.88 29.19
CA ALA A 511 15.14 -29.54 28.86
C ALA A 511 16.02 -28.95 29.97
N GLU A 512 15.62 -29.07 31.24
CA GLU A 512 16.39 -28.60 32.40
C GLU A 512 17.70 -29.35 32.59
N LYS A 513 17.69 -30.66 32.37
CA LYS A 513 18.92 -31.45 32.37
C LYS A 513 19.90 -30.92 31.32
N LYS A 514 19.42 -30.67 30.09
CA LYS A 514 20.25 -30.11 29.01
C LYS A 514 20.73 -28.69 29.33
N ARG A 515 19.94 -27.88 30.04
CA ARG A 515 20.33 -26.53 30.49
C ARG A 515 21.48 -26.60 31.49
N SER A 516 21.34 -27.44 32.51
CA SER A 516 22.34 -27.64 33.56
C SER A 516 23.66 -28.18 33.02
N GLU A 517 23.60 -29.11 32.05
CA GLU A 517 24.77 -29.61 31.34
C GLU A 517 25.52 -28.50 30.56
N ARG A 518 24.81 -27.47 30.07
CA ARG A 518 25.42 -26.34 29.33
C ARG A 518 26.00 -25.29 30.25
N THR A 519 25.27 -24.90 31.30
CA THR A 519 25.68 -23.82 32.20
C THR A 519 26.72 -24.27 33.22
N GLY A 520 26.85 -25.59 33.45
CA GLY A 520 27.71 -26.14 34.50
C GLY A 520 27.21 -25.84 35.91
N THR A 521 26.03 -25.22 36.03
CA THR A 521 25.31 -25.04 37.28
C THR A 521 24.52 -26.32 37.52
N GLU A 522 24.69 -26.95 38.68
CA GLU A 522 23.78 -28.03 39.07
C GLU A 522 22.34 -27.49 39.05
N PRO A 523 21.35 -28.31 38.64
CA PRO A 523 19.94 -27.96 38.64
C PRO A 523 19.51 -27.73 40.08
N GLY A 524 19.71 -26.52 40.58
CA GLY A 524 19.31 -26.10 41.90
C GLY A 524 17.83 -25.79 41.89
N LEU A 525 16.97 -26.75 41.56
CA LEU A 525 15.52 -26.65 41.74
C LEU A 525 15.23 -26.24 43.20
N ALA A 526 16.04 -26.72 44.15
CA ALA A 526 16.02 -26.29 45.55
C ALA A 526 16.39 -24.80 45.77
N GLY A 527 17.29 -24.23 44.97
CA GLY A 527 17.64 -22.81 45.05
C GLY A 527 16.59 -21.90 44.43
N ILE A 528 15.98 -22.33 43.32
CA ILE A 528 14.87 -21.61 42.67
C ILE A 528 13.60 -21.69 43.54
N MET A 529 13.28 -22.87 44.08
CA MET A 529 12.16 -23.02 45.02
C MET A 529 12.33 -22.16 46.27
N HIS A 530 13.54 -22.04 46.82
CA HIS A 530 13.79 -21.14 47.95
C HIS A 530 13.55 -19.67 47.58
N LEU A 531 13.95 -19.24 46.37
CA LEU A 531 13.67 -17.89 45.88
C LEU A 531 12.18 -17.65 45.65
N MET A 532 11.43 -18.65 45.14
CA MET A 532 9.99 -18.54 44.98
C MET A 532 9.25 -18.54 46.32
N GLU A 533 9.63 -19.39 47.27
CA GLU A 533 9.09 -19.37 48.63
C GLU A 533 9.36 -18.02 49.32
N GLU A 534 10.51 -17.39 49.06
CA GLU A 534 10.80 -16.03 49.51
C GLU A 534 9.93 -14.98 48.80
N VAL A 535 9.69 -15.09 47.49
CA VAL A 535 8.80 -14.18 46.73
C VAL A 535 7.34 -14.32 47.17
N ASP A 536 6.83 -15.55 47.31
CA ASP A 536 5.49 -15.83 47.82
C ASP A 536 5.34 -15.36 49.27
N ALA A 537 6.36 -15.57 50.11
CA ALA A 537 6.39 -15.04 51.47
C ALA A 537 6.45 -13.50 51.50
N MET A 538 7.17 -12.87 50.57
CA MET A 538 7.23 -11.41 50.43
C MET A 538 5.92 -10.83 49.91
N GLN A 539 5.23 -11.48 48.97
CA GLN A 539 3.90 -11.08 48.51
C GLN A 539 2.85 -11.28 49.62
N ALA A 540 2.95 -12.37 50.38
CA ALA A 540 2.08 -12.63 51.54
C ALA A 540 2.33 -11.65 52.71
N GLN A 541 3.58 -11.19 52.90
CA GLN A 541 3.95 -10.22 53.94
C GLN A 541 3.78 -8.75 53.48
N GLY A 542 3.80 -8.50 52.17
CA GLY A 542 3.57 -7.21 51.53
C GLY A 542 2.09 -6.84 51.38
N GLY A 543 1.17 -7.68 51.85
CA GLY A 543 -0.26 -7.37 52.04
C GLY A 543 -0.53 -6.34 53.15
N VAL A 544 0.25 -5.26 53.22
CA VAL A 544 0.00 -4.09 54.05
C VAL A 544 -0.61 -3.01 53.17
N GLY A 545 -1.94 -2.91 53.24
CA GLY A 545 -2.71 -1.70 52.90
C GLY A 545 -2.59 -1.18 51.47
N GLN A 546 -3.33 -1.78 50.53
CA GLN A 546 -4.05 -0.92 49.60
C GLN A 546 -5.10 -0.18 50.44
N ASP A 547 -4.72 0.96 51.01
CA ASP A 547 -5.68 2.02 51.28
C ASP A 547 -6.27 2.37 49.91
N THR A 548 -7.45 1.80 49.64
CA THR A 548 -8.40 2.39 48.71
C THR A 548 -8.67 3.80 49.24
N GLU A 549 -7.94 4.79 48.74
CA GLU A 549 -8.47 6.15 48.69
C GLU A 549 -9.79 6.03 47.93
N GLU A 550 -10.88 6.06 48.69
CA GLU A 550 -12.22 6.38 48.19
C GLU A 550 -12.08 7.66 47.37
N ILE A 551 -12.03 7.51 46.05
CA ILE A 551 -12.34 8.61 45.15
C ILE A 551 -13.78 9.00 45.50
N PRO A 552 -14.04 10.24 45.96
CA PRO A 552 -15.40 10.63 46.31
C PRO A 552 -16.27 10.49 45.07
N GLU A 553 -17.41 9.82 45.22
CA GLU A 553 -18.49 9.83 44.25
C GLU A 553 -18.80 11.29 43.90
N VAL A 554 -18.42 11.70 42.70
CA VAL A 554 -18.91 12.94 42.10
C VAL A 554 -20.29 12.60 41.56
N ASP A 555 -21.31 13.05 42.29
CA ASP A 555 -22.69 13.11 41.81
C ASP A 555 -22.71 13.88 40.48
N GLU A 556 -22.88 13.16 39.36
CA GLU A 556 -23.31 13.74 38.09
C GLU A 556 -24.79 14.14 38.21
N GLU A 557 -25.03 15.29 38.85
CA GLU A 557 -26.27 16.02 38.69
C GLU A 557 -26.40 16.51 37.24
N ALA A 558 -27.63 16.39 36.74
CA ALA A 558 -28.08 16.76 35.42
C ALA A 558 -27.85 18.25 35.10
N GLU A 559 -27.04 18.52 34.08
CA GLU A 559 -27.19 19.71 33.24
C GLU A 559 -27.88 19.26 31.94
N GLY A 560 -29.05 19.76 31.55
CA GLY A 560 -29.47 21.15 31.69
C GLY A 560 -29.42 21.79 30.30
N THR A 561 -30.43 21.49 29.49
CA THR A 561 -30.73 22.21 28.24
C THR A 561 -30.98 23.69 28.51
N GLU A 562 -30.05 24.57 28.12
CA GLU A 562 -30.29 26.00 27.84
C GLU A 562 -29.50 26.38 26.58
N SER A 563 -30.10 26.56 25.40
CA SER A 563 -30.90 27.74 24.99
C SER A 563 -30.23 29.08 25.32
N SER A 564 -29.22 29.47 24.53
CA SER A 564 -28.84 30.88 24.39
C SER A 564 -29.29 31.42 23.03
N LYS A 565 -30.40 32.15 23.08
CA LYS A 565 -30.76 33.22 22.15
C LYS A 565 -30.02 34.49 22.55
N GLU A 566 -29.79 35.33 21.54
CA GLU A 566 -29.63 36.80 21.60
C GLU A 566 -28.32 37.37 22.18
N SER A 567 -27.50 37.91 21.28
CA SER A 567 -27.15 39.33 21.35
C SER A 567 -26.91 39.89 19.94
N GLU A 568 -27.92 40.63 19.48
CA GLU A 568 -27.77 41.69 18.48
C GLU A 568 -27.10 42.92 19.13
N GLU A 569 -26.56 43.78 18.26
CA GLU A 569 -26.14 45.18 18.46
C GLU A 569 -24.80 45.48 19.18
N SER A 570 -23.79 45.86 18.38
CA SER A 570 -23.33 47.27 18.31
C SER A 570 -22.17 47.46 17.32
N SER A 571 -22.44 48.35 16.37
CA SER A 571 -21.58 49.10 15.44
C SER A 571 -20.11 49.40 15.79
N LEU A 572 -19.22 49.22 14.80
CA LEU A 572 -18.48 50.30 14.12
C LEU A 572 -17.96 49.84 12.75
#